data_AF-A0A453B9B3-F1
#
_entry.id   AF-A0A453B9B3-F1
#
_cell.length_a   1.000
_cell.length_b   1.000
_cell.length_c   1.000
_cell.angle_alpha   90.00
_cell.angle_beta   90.00
_cell.angle_gamma   90.00
#
_symmetry.space_group_name_H-M   'P 1'
#
loop_
_entity.id
_entity.type
_entity.pdbx_description
1 polymer ?
#
loop_
_entity_poly.entity_id
_entity_poly.type
_entity_poly.pdbx_seq_one_letter_code
_entity_poly.pdbx_strand_id
1 'polypeptide(L)'
;SFNLQLMLPALSTSCEELVNRWTRSLGSDGTYELDVFPEFQRLTGDVISRTAFGSNYLEGARVFQLQSEQVERIAGAWKIGIPGYLSLPTKNNRKMHQNNSEIESILHGLIGKRMQAMQEGENTKEDLLGLMLESNMRTSDDNGQSISGMTIKEVVEECKLFYLAGTETTSILLTWTMIVLSMHPEWQDRAREEVISLFGKNKLNYEGVNRLKTVSGVLFT
;
A
#
# COMPACT_ATOMS: atom_id res chain seq x y z
N SER A 1 9.29 3.36 -16.25
CA SER A 1 9.50 4.32 -15.15
C SER A 1 8.16 4.53 -14.47
N PHE A 2 8.01 4.07 -13.23
CA PHE A 2 6.78 4.22 -12.46
C PHE A 2 6.58 5.71 -12.14
N ASN A 3 5.54 6.32 -12.71
CA ASN A 3 5.37 7.76 -12.60
C ASN A 3 4.74 8.09 -11.23
N LEU A 4 5.57 8.47 -10.26
CA LEU A 4 5.14 8.95 -8.92
C LEU A 4 4.04 10.02 -8.99
N GLN A 5 3.95 10.77 -10.10
CA GLN A 5 2.86 11.74 -10.32
C GLN A 5 1.48 11.06 -10.35
N LEU A 6 1.37 9.83 -10.86
CA LEU A 6 0.11 9.09 -10.93
C LEU A 6 -0.39 8.64 -9.55
N MET A 7 0.51 8.50 -8.57
CA MET A 7 0.17 8.08 -7.21
C MET A 7 -0.22 9.24 -6.31
N LEU A 8 0.21 10.46 -6.63
CA LEU A 8 0.01 11.63 -5.79
C LEU A 8 -1.47 11.88 -5.43
N PRO A 9 -2.44 11.75 -6.36
CA PRO A 9 -3.86 11.91 -6.03
C PRO A 9 -4.36 10.86 -5.04
N ALA A 10 -3.93 9.61 -5.20
CA ALA A 10 -4.29 8.51 -4.29
C ALA A 10 -3.70 8.73 -2.89
N LEU A 11 -2.43 9.14 -2.80
CA LEU A 11 -1.78 9.54 -1.55
C LEU A 11 -2.51 10.68 -0.85
N SER A 12 -2.81 11.77 -1.58
CA SER A 12 -3.54 12.93 -1.03
C SER A 12 -4.91 12.52 -0.49
N THR A 13 -5.65 11.72 -1.26
CA THR A 13 -6.99 11.26 -0.87
C THR A 13 -6.95 10.42 0.41
N SER A 14 -6.04 9.45 0.49
CA SER A 14 -5.90 8.60 1.69
C SER A 14 -5.48 9.40 2.92
N CYS A 15 -4.57 10.37 2.77
CA CYS A 15 -4.17 11.27 3.86
C CYS A 15 -5.30 12.20 4.30
N GLU A 16 -6.07 12.76 3.38
CA GLU A 16 -7.24 13.59 3.68
C GLU A 16 -8.31 12.78 4.43
N GLU A 17 -8.57 11.54 4.02
CA GLU A 17 -9.48 10.64 4.71
C GLU A 17 -9.01 10.33 6.14
N LEU A 18 -7.71 10.06 6.34
CA LEU A 18 -7.13 9.86 7.66
C LEU A 18 -7.32 11.09 8.57
N VAL A 19 -6.91 12.26 8.10
CA VAL A 19 -7.03 13.52 8.87
C VAL A 19 -8.50 13.81 9.20
N ASN A 20 -9.42 13.58 8.26
CA ASN A 20 -10.85 13.74 8.48
C ASN A 20 -11.38 12.77 9.55
N ARG A 21 -10.92 11.50 9.57
CA ARG A 21 -11.28 10.54 10.62
C ARG A 21 -10.80 11.02 11.98
N TRP A 22 -9.53 11.40 12.10
CA TRP A 22 -8.95 11.89 13.36
C TRP A 22 -9.66 13.16 13.86
N THR A 23 -9.96 14.10 12.96
CA THR A 23 -10.70 15.33 13.29
C THR A 23 -12.11 15.02 13.83
N ARG A 24 -12.78 14.00 13.30
CA ARG A 24 -14.11 13.58 13.78
C ARG A 24 -14.07 12.84 15.12
N SER A 25 -12.92 12.30 15.51
CA SER A 25 -12.73 11.62 16.79
C SER A 25 -12.40 12.56 17.95
N LEU A 26 -12.20 13.85 17.68
CA LEU A 26 -11.89 14.84 18.72
C LEU A 26 -13.03 14.94 19.76
N GLY A 27 -12.65 14.90 21.04
CA GLY A 27 -13.56 15.10 22.16
C GLY A 27 -14.07 16.54 22.26
N SER A 28 -14.95 16.79 23.23
CA SER A 28 -15.51 18.12 23.48
C SER A 28 -14.46 19.18 23.85
N ASP A 29 -13.31 18.75 24.37
CA ASP A 29 -12.15 19.56 24.71
C ASP A 29 -11.17 19.75 23.53
N GLY A 30 -11.47 19.15 22.37
CA GLY A 30 -10.61 19.18 21.19
C GLY A 30 -9.41 18.24 21.25
N THR A 31 -9.37 17.27 22.19
CA THR A 31 -8.29 16.29 22.29
C THR A 31 -8.78 14.87 22.03
N TYR A 32 -7.87 13.99 21.60
CA TYR A 32 -8.14 12.56 21.39
C TYR A 32 -6.83 11.78 21.50
N GLU A 33 -6.80 10.77 22.39
CA GLU A 33 -5.68 9.83 22.49
C GLU A 33 -5.86 8.69 21.49
N LEU A 34 -4.80 8.38 20.75
CA LEU A 34 -4.84 7.44 19.63
C LEU A 34 -3.53 6.65 19.55
N ASP A 35 -3.65 5.35 19.32
CA ASP A 35 -2.54 4.52 18.84
C ASP A 35 -2.35 4.75 17.34
N VAL A 36 -1.20 5.31 16.96
CA VAL A 36 -0.91 5.72 15.58
C VAL A 36 -0.50 4.54 14.69
N PHE A 37 -0.03 3.43 15.26
CA PHE A 37 0.47 2.30 14.46
C PHE A 37 -0.64 1.63 13.63
N PRO A 38 -1.81 1.24 14.20
CA PRO A 38 -2.91 0.70 13.41
C PRO A 38 -3.46 1.69 12.37
N GLU A 39 -3.43 2.99 12.67
CA GLU A 39 -3.88 4.02 11.73
C GLU A 39 -2.91 4.17 10.54
N PHE A 40 -1.61 4.06 10.76
CA PHE A 40 -0.64 4.05 9.67
C PHE A 40 -0.65 2.74 8.87
N GLN A 41 -0.91 1.59 9.50
CA GLN A 41 -1.17 0.35 8.75
C GLN A 41 -2.38 0.50 7.84
N ARG A 42 -3.46 1.11 8.34
CA ARG A 42 -4.65 1.40 7.53
C ARG A 42 -4.36 2.40 6.41
N LEU A 43 -3.65 3.50 6.71
CA LEU A 43 -3.28 4.50 5.71
C LEU A 43 -2.48 3.88 4.57
N THR A 44 -1.45 3.10 4.88
CA THR A 44 -0.60 2.49 3.85
C THR A 44 -1.38 1.45 3.06
N GLY A 45 -2.27 0.68 3.71
CA GLY A 45 -3.25 -0.20 3.07
C GLY A 45 -4.15 0.54 2.06
N ASP A 46 -4.73 1.66 2.46
CA ASP A 46 -5.60 2.50 1.61
C ASP A 46 -4.81 3.06 0.41
N VAL A 47 -3.58 3.54 0.64
CA VAL A 47 -2.67 4.05 -0.41
C VAL A 47 -2.32 2.96 -1.42
N ILE A 48 -1.84 1.79 -0.96
CA ILE A 48 -1.46 0.71 -1.89
C ILE A 48 -2.69 0.18 -2.64
N SER A 49 -3.87 0.15 -2.01
CA SER A 49 -5.12 -0.25 -2.65
C SER A 49 -5.47 0.65 -3.84
N ARG A 50 -5.45 1.97 -3.62
CA ARG A 50 -5.78 2.96 -4.65
C ARG A 50 -4.72 3.00 -5.75
N THR A 51 -3.45 2.91 -5.38
CA THR A 51 -2.35 3.01 -6.34
C THR A 51 -2.11 1.73 -7.13
N ALA A 52 -2.40 0.56 -6.54
CA ALA A 52 -2.18 -0.73 -7.21
C ALA A 52 -3.38 -1.17 -8.05
N PHE A 53 -4.60 -0.84 -7.64
CA PHE A 53 -5.83 -1.35 -8.27
C PHE A 53 -6.80 -0.27 -8.77
N GLY A 54 -6.46 1.02 -8.59
CA GLY A 54 -7.23 2.14 -9.13
C GLY A 54 -8.69 2.13 -8.64
N SER A 55 -9.63 2.04 -9.58
CA SER A 55 -11.07 2.00 -9.30
C SER A 55 -11.53 0.79 -8.49
N ASN A 56 -10.75 -0.29 -8.44
CA ASN A 56 -11.06 -1.52 -7.68
C ASN A 56 -10.35 -1.56 -6.32
N TYR A 57 -10.11 -0.39 -5.70
CA TYR A 57 -9.38 -0.29 -4.44
C TYR A 57 -10.12 -0.96 -3.27
N LEU A 58 -11.44 -1.13 -3.32
CA LEU A 58 -12.20 -1.81 -2.26
C LEU A 58 -11.86 -3.31 -2.19
N GLU A 59 -11.77 -3.97 -3.35
CA GLU A 59 -11.27 -5.34 -3.45
C GLU A 59 -9.80 -5.41 -3.00
N GLY A 60 -8.99 -4.40 -3.34
CA GLY A 60 -7.62 -4.24 -2.84
C GLY A 60 -7.54 -4.18 -1.31
N ALA A 61 -8.38 -3.35 -0.69
CA ALA A 61 -8.45 -3.20 0.76
C ALA A 61 -8.86 -4.51 1.45
N ARG A 62 -9.68 -5.35 0.79
CA ARG A 62 -9.97 -6.69 1.29
C ARG A 62 -8.75 -7.61 1.23
N VAL A 63 -7.96 -7.55 0.16
CA VAL A 63 -6.68 -8.28 0.06
C VAL A 63 -5.73 -7.85 1.18
N PHE A 64 -5.61 -6.55 1.44
CA PHE A 64 -4.83 -6.01 2.56
C PHE A 64 -5.22 -6.66 3.89
N GLN A 65 -6.51 -6.57 4.23
CA GLN A 65 -7.02 -7.07 5.50
C GLN A 65 -6.72 -8.56 5.69
N LEU A 66 -6.92 -9.36 4.64
CA LEU A 66 -6.65 -10.79 4.67
C LEU A 66 -5.15 -11.08 4.80
N GLN A 67 -4.28 -10.30 4.16
CA GLN A 67 -2.84 -10.44 4.30
C GLN A 67 -2.34 -10.07 5.68
N SER A 68 -2.81 -8.96 6.27
CA SER A 68 -2.46 -8.60 7.64
C SER A 68 -2.87 -9.70 8.62
N GLU A 69 -4.08 -10.25 8.48
CA GLU A 69 -4.52 -11.40 9.28
C GLU A 69 -3.62 -12.63 9.05
N GLN A 70 -3.17 -12.87 7.81
CA GLN A 70 -2.26 -13.96 7.50
C GLN A 70 -0.90 -13.81 8.18
N VAL A 71 -0.30 -12.63 8.15
CA VAL A 71 1.01 -12.36 8.76
C VAL A 71 0.96 -12.63 10.27
N GLU A 72 -0.07 -12.15 10.96
CA GLU A 72 -0.26 -12.40 12.39
C GLU A 72 -0.37 -13.90 12.70
N ARG A 73 -1.14 -14.63 11.88
CA ARG A 73 -1.35 -16.08 12.04
C ARG A 73 -0.08 -16.89 11.76
N ILE A 74 0.70 -16.50 10.75
CA ILE A 74 1.99 -17.11 10.43
C ILE A 74 2.98 -16.86 11.57
N ALA A 75 3.08 -15.62 12.06
CA ALA A 75 3.94 -15.27 13.18
C ALA A 75 3.56 -16.06 14.45
N GLY A 76 2.27 -16.20 14.73
CA GLY A 76 1.77 -17.04 15.82
C GLY A 76 2.13 -18.52 15.65
N ALA A 77 1.99 -19.06 14.44
CA ALA A 77 2.34 -20.44 14.13
C ALA A 77 3.86 -20.70 14.22
N TRP A 78 4.70 -19.76 13.79
CA TRP A 78 6.16 -19.87 13.90
C TRP A 78 6.64 -19.96 15.35
N LYS A 79 5.97 -19.26 16.28
CA LYS A 79 6.28 -19.34 17.72
C LYS A 79 6.09 -20.73 18.32
N ILE A 80 5.35 -21.63 17.67
CA ILE A 80 5.07 -22.98 18.16
C ILE A 80 6.29 -23.91 18.01
N GLY A 81 7.20 -23.62 17.07
CA GLY A 81 8.47 -24.34 16.94
C GLY A 81 8.38 -25.81 16.51
N ILE A 82 7.21 -26.27 16.06
CA ILE A 82 7.00 -27.66 15.59
C ILE A 82 7.20 -27.71 14.06
N PRO A 83 8.18 -28.48 13.55
CA PRO A 83 8.35 -28.69 12.12
C PRO A 83 7.07 -29.26 11.49
N GLY A 84 6.65 -28.70 10.35
CA GLY A 84 5.43 -29.14 9.65
C GLY A 84 4.11 -28.71 10.32
N TYR A 85 4.15 -27.88 11.36
CA TYR A 85 2.92 -27.40 12.03
C TYR A 85 1.92 -26.79 11.06
N LEU A 86 2.38 -26.02 10.06
CA LEU A 86 1.53 -25.36 9.06
C LEU A 86 0.73 -26.36 8.19
N SER A 87 1.18 -27.61 8.08
CA SER A 87 0.49 -28.66 7.33
C SER A 87 -0.59 -29.39 8.15
N LEU A 88 -0.64 -29.17 9.46
CA LEU A 88 -1.64 -29.79 10.33
C LEU A 88 -3.02 -29.14 10.14
N PRO A 89 -4.13 -29.88 10.22
CA PRO A 89 -5.47 -29.35 9.98
C PRO A 89 -6.04 -28.59 11.20
N THR A 90 -5.25 -27.71 11.83
CA THR A 90 -5.65 -26.89 12.97
C THR A 90 -6.65 -25.80 12.56
N LYS A 91 -7.38 -25.24 13.53
CA LYS A 91 -8.28 -24.09 13.27
C LYS A 91 -7.53 -22.91 12.63
N ASN A 92 -6.30 -22.63 13.09
CA ASN A 92 -5.47 -21.57 12.55
C ASN A 92 -5.09 -21.84 11.09
N ASN A 93 -4.55 -23.02 10.79
CA ASN A 93 -4.09 -23.34 9.43
C ASN A 93 -5.24 -23.42 8.43
N ARG A 94 -6.42 -23.93 8.86
CA ARG A 94 -7.64 -23.91 8.03
C ARG A 94 -8.05 -22.47 7.69
N LYS A 95 -8.02 -21.57 8.68
CA LYS A 95 -8.32 -20.15 8.45
C LYS A 95 -7.27 -19.50 7.54
N MET A 96 -5.99 -19.88 7.69
CA MET A 96 -4.94 -19.40 6.80
C MET A 96 -5.14 -19.87 5.35
N HIS A 97 -5.54 -21.12 5.13
CA HIS A 97 -5.89 -21.61 3.80
C HIS A 97 -7.09 -20.87 3.21
N GLN A 98 -8.15 -20.64 4.00
CA GLN A 98 -9.31 -19.86 3.58
C GLN A 98 -8.93 -18.44 3.16
N ASN A 99 -8.11 -17.76 3.97
CA ASN A 99 -7.63 -16.42 3.66
C ASN A 99 -6.81 -16.41 2.36
N ASN A 100 -5.90 -17.37 2.17
CA ASN A 100 -5.12 -17.45 0.93
C ASN A 100 -6.00 -17.71 -0.30
N SER A 101 -6.98 -18.62 -0.19
CA SER A 101 -7.92 -18.88 -1.29
C SER A 101 -8.80 -17.66 -1.63
N GLU A 102 -9.23 -16.90 -0.63
CA GLU A 102 -9.99 -15.66 -0.86
C GLU A 102 -9.12 -14.58 -1.51
N ILE A 103 -7.88 -14.39 -1.05
CA ILE A 103 -6.90 -13.49 -1.68
C ILE A 103 -6.68 -13.87 -3.15
N GLU A 104 -6.42 -15.14 -3.44
CA GLU A 104 -6.20 -15.63 -4.80
C GLU A 104 -7.43 -15.39 -5.68
N SER A 105 -8.63 -15.68 -5.18
CA SER A 105 -9.87 -15.43 -5.92
C SER A 105 -10.05 -13.95 -6.26
N ILE A 106 -9.78 -13.05 -5.31
CA ILE A 106 -9.91 -11.61 -5.53
C ILE A 106 -8.88 -11.15 -6.57
N LEU A 107 -7.61 -11.52 -6.41
CA LEU A 107 -6.53 -11.11 -7.32
C LEU A 107 -6.74 -11.67 -8.74
N HIS A 108 -7.16 -12.92 -8.89
CA HIS A 108 -7.53 -13.48 -10.18
C HIS A 108 -8.69 -12.69 -10.83
N GLY A 109 -9.71 -12.32 -10.05
CA GLY A 109 -10.81 -11.49 -10.54
C GLY A 109 -10.34 -10.11 -11.01
N LEU A 110 -9.47 -9.46 -10.24
CA LEU A 110 -8.90 -8.15 -10.59
C LEU A 110 -8.04 -8.19 -11.85
N ILE A 111 -7.18 -9.21 -11.96
CA ILE A 111 -6.36 -9.45 -13.16
C ILE A 111 -7.25 -9.71 -14.37
N GLY A 112 -8.27 -10.56 -14.23
CA GLY A 112 -9.20 -10.88 -15.32
C GLY A 112 -9.96 -9.64 -15.82
N LYS A 113 -10.56 -8.86 -14.91
CA LYS A 113 -11.21 -7.58 -15.23
C LYS A 113 -10.25 -6.64 -15.98
N ARG A 114 -9.00 -6.56 -15.51
CA ARG A 114 -7.99 -5.68 -16.11
C ARG A 114 -7.57 -6.12 -17.51
N MET A 115 -7.36 -7.41 -17.72
CA MET A 115 -7.02 -7.97 -19.03
C MET A 115 -8.15 -7.75 -20.04
N GLN A 116 -9.40 -7.88 -19.62
CA GLN A 116 -10.56 -7.59 -20.47
C GLN A 116 -10.61 -6.12 -20.88
N ALA A 117 -10.48 -5.19 -19.92
CA ALA A 117 -10.44 -3.76 -20.20
C ALA A 117 -9.32 -3.38 -21.21
N MET A 118 -8.15 -4.03 -21.11
CA MET A 118 -7.05 -3.85 -22.07
C MET A 118 -7.42 -4.32 -23.49
N GLN A 119 -8.15 -5.43 -23.63
CA GLN A 119 -8.60 -5.93 -24.93
C GLN A 119 -9.65 -5.01 -25.55
N GLU A 120 -10.48 -4.38 -24.72
CA GLU A 120 -11.51 -3.41 -25.14
C GLU A 120 -10.92 -2.01 -25.46
N GLY A 121 -9.60 -1.84 -25.30
CA GLY A 121 -8.88 -0.61 -25.64
C GLY A 121 -8.94 0.48 -24.57
N GLU A 122 -9.34 0.15 -23.35
CA GLU A 122 -9.35 1.09 -22.23
C GLU A 122 -7.92 1.48 -21.81
N ASN A 123 -7.76 2.72 -21.35
CA ASN A 123 -6.48 3.17 -20.78
C ASN A 123 -6.29 2.56 -19.39
N THR A 124 -5.54 1.47 -19.29
CA THR A 124 -5.33 0.77 -18.01
C THR A 124 -4.03 1.15 -17.30
N LYS A 125 -3.28 2.14 -17.79
CA LYS A 125 -1.92 2.48 -17.31
C LYS A 125 -1.88 3.37 -16.06
N GLU A 126 -3.02 3.50 -15.40
CA GLU A 126 -3.21 4.44 -14.30
C GLU A 126 -2.82 3.83 -12.94
N ASP A 127 -2.65 2.51 -12.88
CA ASP A 127 -2.25 1.79 -11.67
C ASP A 127 -1.18 0.71 -11.90
N LEU A 128 -0.57 0.27 -10.80
CA LEU A 128 0.54 -0.71 -10.83
C LEU A 128 0.16 -2.01 -11.52
N LEU A 129 -1.06 -2.52 -11.31
CA LEU A 129 -1.51 -3.77 -11.92
C LEU A 129 -1.57 -3.63 -13.45
N GLY A 130 -2.13 -2.54 -13.96
CA GLY A 130 -2.17 -2.28 -15.40
C GLY A 130 -0.78 -2.13 -16.02
N LEU A 131 0.14 -1.44 -15.34
CA LEU A 131 1.54 -1.33 -15.77
C LEU A 131 2.25 -2.70 -15.80
N MET A 132 2.02 -3.54 -14.78
CA MET A 132 2.59 -4.87 -14.69
C MET A 132 2.08 -5.79 -15.82
N LEU A 133 0.78 -5.77 -16.09
CA LEU A 133 0.18 -6.54 -17.18
C LEU A 133 0.62 -6.05 -18.56
N GLU A 134 0.73 -4.73 -18.77
CA GLU A 134 1.23 -4.20 -20.03
C GLU A 134 2.69 -4.60 -20.29
N SER A 135 3.55 -4.47 -19.27
CA SER A 135 4.96 -4.86 -19.38
C SER A 135 5.12 -6.34 -19.72
N ASN A 136 4.20 -7.17 -19.24
CA ASN A 136 4.17 -8.61 -19.48
C ASN A 136 3.74 -8.96 -20.92
N MET A 137 2.87 -8.15 -21.53
CA MET A 137 2.46 -8.33 -22.93
C MET A 137 3.49 -7.85 -23.97
N ARG A 138 4.48 -7.04 -23.56
CA ARG A 138 5.39 -6.31 -24.47
C ARG A 138 6.74 -6.98 -24.74
N THR A 139 6.90 -8.26 -24.44
CA THR A 139 8.20 -8.91 -24.47
C THR A 139 8.40 -9.76 -25.74
N SER A 140 8.96 -9.15 -26.78
CA SER A 140 9.60 -9.85 -27.91
C SER A 140 11.09 -9.48 -27.92
N ASP A 141 11.98 -10.44 -28.10
CA ASP A 141 13.41 -10.17 -28.22
C ASP A 141 13.76 -9.51 -29.58
N ASP A 142 15.02 -9.08 -29.75
CA ASP A 142 15.54 -8.51 -31.01
C ASP A 142 15.42 -9.46 -32.21
N ASN A 143 15.14 -10.75 -31.98
CA ASN A 143 14.93 -11.79 -33.00
C ASN A 143 13.44 -12.08 -33.27
N GLY A 144 12.50 -11.34 -32.64
CA GLY A 144 11.06 -11.56 -32.78
C GLY A 144 10.52 -12.79 -32.04
N GLN A 145 11.31 -13.41 -31.13
CA GLN A 145 10.81 -14.44 -30.23
C GLN A 145 10.10 -13.81 -29.04
N SER A 146 8.90 -14.31 -28.72
CA SER A 146 8.21 -13.95 -27.49
C SER A 146 9.06 -14.38 -26.29
N ILE A 147 9.63 -13.42 -25.57
CA ILE A 147 10.14 -13.68 -24.23
C ILE A 147 8.88 -13.92 -23.40
N SER A 148 8.74 -15.10 -22.78
CA SER A 148 7.54 -15.37 -21.98
C SER A 148 7.51 -14.40 -20.80
N GLY A 149 6.55 -13.47 -20.80
CA GLY A 149 6.29 -12.66 -19.62
C GLY A 149 5.76 -13.52 -18.45
N MET A 150 5.50 -12.89 -17.30
CA MET A 150 5.02 -13.60 -16.11
C MET A 150 3.70 -14.35 -16.40
N THR A 151 3.58 -15.57 -15.89
CA THR A 151 2.30 -16.27 -15.82
C THR A 151 1.32 -15.51 -14.92
N ILE A 152 0.01 -15.71 -15.10
CA ILE A 152 -1.01 -15.11 -14.22
C ILE A 152 -0.73 -15.46 -12.74
N LYS A 153 -0.25 -16.67 -12.47
CA LYS A 153 0.12 -17.09 -11.13
C LYS A 153 1.26 -16.24 -10.55
N GLU A 154 2.30 -15.98 -11.34
CA GLU A 154 3.41 -15.10 -10.93
C GLU A 154 2.94 -13.66 -10.72
N VAL A 155 2.04 -13.14 -11.57
CA VAL A 155 1.41 -11.82 -11.38
C VAL A 155 0.65 -11.76 -10.05
N VAL A 156 -0.08 -12.81 -9.68
CA VAL A 156 -0.77 -12.91 -8.38
C VAL A 156 0.24 -12.88 -7.22
N GLU A 157 1.32 -13.64 -7.30
CA GLU A 157 2.35 -13.66 -6.25
C GLU A 157 3.09 -12.33 -6.12
N GLU A 158 3.41 -11.68 -7.23
CA GLU A 158 3.99 -10.33 -7.24
C GLU A 158 3.03 -9.30 -6.62
N CYS A 159 1.73 -9.35 -6.98
CA CYS A 159 0.73 -8.50 -6.33
C CYS A 159 0.71 -8.71 -4.81
N LYS A 160 0.80 -9.96 -4.34
CA LYS A 160 0.83 -10.25 -2.91
C LYS A 160 2.07 -9.64 -2.25
N LEU A 161 3.24 -9.80 -2.88
CA LEU A 161 4.51 -9.29 -2.39
C LEU A 161 4.56 -7.76 -2.32
N PHE A 162 4.17 -7.07 -3.40
CA PHE A 162 4.14 -5.60 -3.44
C PHE A 162 3.26 -5.02 -2.33
N TYR A 163 2.13 -5.68 -2.07
CA TYR A 163 1.22 -5.29 -1.00
C TYR A 163 1.87 -5.32 0.37
N LEU A 164 2.45 -6.48 0.71
CA LEU A 164 3.07 -6.68 2.00
C LEU A 164 4.26 -5.74 2.20
N ALA A 165 5.15 -5.68 1.20
CA ALA A 165 6.35 -4.86 1.25
C ALA A 165 6.03 -3.36 1.38
N GLY A 166 5.03 -2.87 0.63
CA GLY A 166 4.66 -1.45 0.63
C GLY A 166 3.95 -1.00 1.90
N THR A 167 3.21 -1.89 2.58
CA THR A 167 2.35 -1.52 3.71
C THR A 167 3.06 -1.62 5.06
N GLU A 168 3.74 -2.73 5.32
CA GLU A 168 4.38 -2.99 6.61
C GLU A 168 5.58 -2.06 6.84
N THR A 169 6.48 -1.95 5.86
CA THR A 169 7.68 -1.10 5.98
C THR A 169 7.32 0.38 6.15
N THR A 170 6.39 0.89 5.35
CA THR A 170 5.97 2.30 5.38
C THR A 170 5.21 2.64 6.66
N SER A 171 4.36 1.74 7.16
CA SER A 171 3.59 2.00 8.41
C SER A 171 4.52 2.08 9.63
N ILE A 172 5.53 1.20 9.69
CA ILE A 172 6.58 1.24 10.70
C ILE A 172 7.38 2.54 10.61
N LEU A 173 7.82 2.93 9.40
CA LEU A 173 8.54 4.18 9.17
C LEU A 173 7.75 5.38 9.68
N LEU A 174 6.49 5.53 9.25
CA LEU A 174 5.64 6.65 9.67
C LEU A 174 5.40 6.68 11.18
N THR A 175 5.25 5.52 11.80
CA THR A 175 5.11 5.40 13.26
C THR A 175 6.34 5.94 13.97
N TRP A 176 7.53 5.50 13.57
CA TRP A 176 8.78 6.00 14.16
C TRP A 176 9.02 7.47 13.87
N THR A 177 8.71 7.94 12.66
CA THR A 177 8.77 9.36 12.32
C THR A 177 7.88 10.19 13.25
N MET A 178 6.65 9.76 13.53
CA MET A 178 5.76 10.47 14.43
C MET A 178 6.26 10.48 15.87
N ILE A 179 6.85 9.37 16.34
CA ILE A 179 7.50 9.29 17.66
C ILE A 179 8.67 10.28 17.73
N VAL A 180 9.59 10.23 16.78
CA VAL A 180 10.76 11.13 16.72
C VAL A 180 10.34 12.59 16.67
N LEU A 181 9.35 12.95 15.84
CA LEU A 181 8.83 14.31 15.78
C LEU A 181 8.21 14.78 17.10
N SER A 182 7.53 13.91 17.84
CA SER A 182 6.97 14.26 19.16
C SER A 182 8.04 14.47 20.24
N MET A 183 9.19 13.82 20.10
CA MET A 183 10.36 14.00 20.97
C MET A 183 11.23 15.22 20.58
N HIS A 184 11.08 15.72 19.36
CA HIS A 184 11.86 16.83 18.80
C HIS A 184 10.95 17.93 18.20
N PRO A 185 10.22 18.70 19.03
CA PRO A 185 9.27 19.72 18.56
C PRO A 185 9.90 20.75 17.62
N GLU A 186 11.17 21.10 17.82
CA GLU A 186 11.91 22.02 16.96
C GLU A 186 12.01 21.53 15.51
N TRP A 187 12.10 20.22 15.29
CA TRP A 187 12.12 19.62 13.96
C TRP A 187 10.70 19.50 13.39
N GLN A 188 9.71 19.24 14.25
CA GLN A 188 8.30 19.24 13.87
C GLN A 188 7.85 20.60 13.35
N ASP A 189 8.20 21.67 14.05
CA ASP A 189 7.85 23.04 13.66
C ASP A 189 8.55 23.44 12.36
N ARG A 190 9.85 23.13 12.22
CA ARG A 190 10.59 23.41 10.97
C ARG A 190 10.02 22.65 9.77
N ALA A 191 9.66 21.38 9.95
CA ALA A 191 9.03 20.58 8.89
C ALA A 191 7.66 21.17 8.50
N ARG A 192 6.87 21.61 9.49
CA ARG A 192 5.57 22.27 9.26
C ARG A 192 5.73 23.60 8.51
N GLU A 193 6.67 24.44 8.91
CA GLU A 193 6.99 25.70 8.26
C GLU A 193 7.42 25.51 6.80
N GLU A 194 8.25 24.50 6.53
CA GLU A 194 8.65 24.15 5.16
C GLU A 194 7.45 23.79 4.29
N VAL A 195 6.55 22.95 4.78
CA VAL A 195 5.32 22.56 4.07
C VAL A 195 4.42 23.77 3.82
N ILE A 196 4.19 24.61 4.83
CA ILE A 196 3.35 25.82 4.69
C ILE A 196 3.96 26.81 3.70
N SER A 197 5.29 26.99 3.72
CA SER A 197 6.01 27.90 2.83
C SER A 197 5.90 27.45 1.36
N LEU A 198 6.01 26.15 1.10
CA LEU A 198 5.97 25.61 -0.27
C LEU A 198 4.56 25.47 -0.84
N PHE A 199 3.57 25.12 -0.01
CA PHE A 199 2.23 24.77 -0.49
C PHE A 199 1.13 25.74 -0.02
N GLY A 200 1.31 26.44 1.10
CA GLY A 200 0.27 27.30 1.67
C GLY A 200 -1.04 26.52 1.91
N LYS A 201 -2.12 26.95 1.23
CA LYS A 201 -3.43 26.26 1.20
C LYS A 201 -3.66 25.45 -0.09
N ASN A 202 -2.67 25.37 -0.97
CA ASN A 202 -2.79 24.68 -2.25
C ASN A 202 -2.64 23.17 -2.07
N LYS A 203 -3.16 22.40 -3.03
CA LYS A 203 -2.94 20.95 -3.08
C LYS A 203 -1.47 20.62 -3.30
N LEU A 204 -1.04 19.48 -2.75
CA LEU A 204 0.27 18.90 -2.99
C LEU A 204 0.47 18.70 -4.50
N ASN A 205 1.68 19.02 -4.98
CA ASN A 205 2.10 18.76 -6.36
C ASN A 205 3.50 18.14 -6.37
N TYR A 206 3.83 17.43 -7.44
CA TYR A 206 5.05 16.64 -7.53
C TYR A 206 6.33 17.49 -7.37
N GLU A 207 6.37 18.68 -7.98
CA GLU A 207 7.53 19.57 -7.91
C GLU A 207 7.77 20.08 -6.48
N GLY A 208 6.71 20.47 -5.77
CA GLY A 208 6.79 20.92 -4.39
C GLY A 208 7.23 19.80 -3.45
N VAL A 209 6.76 18.56 -3.67
CA VAL A 209 7.12 17.41 -2.82
C VAL A 209 8.63 17.14 -2.91
N ASN A 210 9.20 17.22 -4.12
CA ASN A 210 10.65 17.07 -4.33
C ASN A 210 11.50 18.19 -3.68
N ARG A 211 10.88 19.27 -3.20
CA ARG A 211 11.55 20.40 -2.54
C ARG A 211 11.50 20.34 -1.01
N LEU A 212 10.83 19.34 -0.42
CA LEU A 212 10.71 19.14 1.02
C LEU A 212 12.00 18.55 1.63
N LYS A 213 13.04 19.37 1.76
CA LYS A 213 14.37 18.95 2.25
C LYS A 213 14.35 18.59 3.73
N THR A 214 13.64 19.37 4.53
CA THR A 214 13.55 19.20 5.98
C THR A 214 12.74 17.95 6.31
N VAL A 215 11.58 17.77 5.67
CA VAL A 215 10.79 16.54 5.83
C VAL A 215 11.60 15.31 5.41
N SER A 216 12.33 15.39 4.28
CA SER A 216 13.21 14.29 3.85
C SER A 216 14.32 14.02 4.87
N GLY A 217 14.88 15.07 5.48
CA GLY A 217 15.85 14.94 6.56
C GLY A 217 15.32 14.14 7.75
N VAL A 218 14.09 14.43 8.20
CA VAL A 218 13.45 13.71 9.32
C VAL A 218 13.20 12.23 8.99
N LEU A 219 12.89 11.91 7.73
CA LEU A 219 12.58 10.52 7.32
C LEU A 219 13.82 9.61 7.22
N PHE A 220 15.00 10.18 7.01
CA PHE A 220 16.23 9.43 6.73
C PHE A 220 17.34 9.62 7.79
N THR A 221 17.02 10.21 8.94
CA THR A 221 17.88 10.23 10.14
C THR A 221 17.78 8.93 10.92
#